data_AF-A0A9N8E367-F1
#
_entry.id   AF-A0A9N8E367-F1
#
_cell.length_a   1.000
_cell.length_b   1.000
_cell.length_c   1.000
_cell.angle_alpha   90.00
_cell.angle_beta   90.00
_cell.angle_gamma   90.00
#
_symmetry.space_group_name_H-M   'P 1'
#
loop_
_entity.id
_entity.type
_entity.pdbx_description
1 polymer ?
#
loop_
_entity_poly.entity_id
_entity_poly.type
_entity_poly.pdbx_seq_one_letter_code
_entity_poly.pdbx_strand_id
1 'polypeptide(L)'
;MVSPSSSYATFLLLLFANAAVGEEELCISDSKTFTVKVDLHASERGYYYFEECGKQVNPTIGMEFGETYTFIQEDKSNFWHPLSFAYFPDAHHVGGDMLQPHVMGQSLTGANAVVSRSTEDDCSRNMTCPAPMYMLNDGYLGAYSNIPEIEEVTVNKDDNGLKTYENLFFKGMSTWKGYGTFSVKLRFDDEQYVHHDLFYYCHFHQFMAGRIKLLKDRVPINELEEPPLYYERESPGEFDEMCGTYGLDAFQLPHPQCPRTFVCDPDDSMKDFASCIDAMDCHMVYGMTTKVSSGTELALFLHQMIPHHQNAVNMAKALLKAGFLPCEDLTNEEDPYCVMQGLLYGIVNRQNFEIGIMSNVLAAMNLPRMDDCEVEVGDPEGQSRALRSMATTAAGAIFGAAMQAF
;
A
#
# COMPACT_ATOMS: atom_id res chain seq x y z
N MET A 1 56.72 4.77 -49.98
CA MET A 1 56.65 3.74 -48.92
C MET A 1 56.94 4.42 -47.60
N VAL A 2 56.09 4.15 -46.61
CA VAL A 2 56.14 4.58 -45.21
C VAL A 2 55.96 6.08 -44.96
N SER A 3 54.77 6.44 -44.47
CA SER A 3 54.57 7.60 -43.58
C SER A 3 53.92 7.08 -42.30
N PRO A 4 54.40 7.47 -41.10
CA PRO A 4 53.97 6.89 -39.84
C PRO A 4 52.82 7.67 -39.19
N SER A 5 52.09 6.90 -38.40
CA SER A 5 51.04 7.20 -37.44
C SER A 5 51.40 8.19 -36.33
N SER A 6 50.45 9.02 -35.92
CA SER A 6 50.29 9.60 -34.57
C SER A 6 48.81 9.99 -34.39
N SER A 7 47.98 9.09 -33.86
CA SER A 7 47.51 9.01 -32.46
C SER A 7 47.04 10.33 -31.86
N TYR A 8 45.75 10.64 -32.04
CA TYR A 8 44.95 11.39 -31.07
C TYR A 8 43.90 10.43 -30.51
N ALA A 9 44.15 9.95 -29.29
CA ALA A 9 43.16 9.22 -28.51
C ALA A 9 42.22 10.25 -27.87
N THR A 10 41.00 10.36 -28.40
CA THR A 10 39.92 11.11 -27.76
C THR A 10 39.44 10.32 -26.55
N PHE A 11 39.82 10.75 -25.35
CA PHE A 11 39.25 10.26 -24.10
C PHE A 11 37.81 10.76 -24.01
N LEU A 12 36.84 9.90 -24.33
CA LEU A 12 35.45 10.13 -23.94
C LEU A 12 35.36 9.90 -22.43
N LEU A 13 35.37 10.98 -21.65
CA LEU A 13 34.95 10.93 -20.25
C LEU A 13 33.42 10.74 -20.26
N LEU A 14 32.98 9.51 -20.05
CA LEU A 14 31.61 9.23 -19.61
C LEU A 14 31.46 9.82 -18.21
N LEU A 15 30.85 11.00 -18.14
CA LEU A 15 30.29 11.53 -16.90
C LEU A 15 29.11 10.63 -16.52
N PHE A 16 29.38 9.62 -15.69
CA PHE A 16 28.34 9.02 -14.87
C PHE A 16 27.89 10.10 -13.89
N ALA A 17 26.72 10.68 -14.16
CA ALA A 17 25.97 11.35 -13.12
C ALA A 17 25.59 10.26 -12.12
N ASN A 18 26.33 10.17 -11.01
CA ASN A 18 25.80 9.53 -9.81
C ASN A 18 24.57 10.35 -9.41
N ALA A 19 23.39 9.85 -9.75
CA ALA A 19 22.23 10.12 -8.94
C ALA A 19 22.61 9.61 -7.55
N ALA A 20 22.81 10.52 -6.60
CA ALA A 20 22.84 10.15 -5.20
C ALA A 20 21.44 9.61 -4.89
N VAL A 21 21.30 8.29 -4.92
CA VAL A 21 20.25 7.62 -4.16
C VAL A 21 20.51 8.06 -2.73
N GLY A 22 19.62 8.88 -2.17
CA GLY A 22 19.71 9.22 -0.75
C GLY A 22 19.67 7.90 0.01
N GLU A 23 20.73 7.60 0.76
CA GLU A 23 20.64 6.60 1.82
C GLU A 23 19.44 7.00 2.68
N GLU A 24 18.39 6.18 2.71
CA GLU A 24 17.33 6.35 3.70
C GLU A 24 18.00 6.25 5.07
N GLU A 25 18.08 7.38 5.78
CA GLU A 25 18.72 7.43 7.09
C GLU A 25 18.01 6.46 8.04
N LEU A 26 18.78 5.57 8.67
CA LEU A 26 18.27 4.63 9.65
C LEU A 26 17.62 5.39 10.83
N CYS A 27 16.33 5.16 11.05
CA CYS A 27 15.60 5.81 12.14
C CYS A 27 15.72 5.02 13.45
N ILE A 28 16.27 5.63 14.50
CA ILE A 28 16.44 4.99 15.82
C ILE A 28 15.71 5.81 16.88
N SER A 29 14.78 5.19 17.61
CA SER A 29 14.07 5.83 18.72
C SER A 29 14.92 5.88 19.98
N ASP A 30 15.17 7.08 20.51
CA ASP A 30 15.90 7.27 21.78
C ASP A 30 15.12 6.78 23.01
N SER A 31 13.79 6.76 22.93
CA SER A 31 12.89 6.29 23.99
C SER A 31 12.50 4.81 23.84
N LYS A 32 13.02 4.12 22.81
CA LYS A 32 12.60 2.76 22.41
C LYS A 32 11.08 2.66 22.19
N THR A 33 10.47 3.78 21.81
CA THR A 33 9.03 3.88 21.53
C THR A 33 8.84 4.44 20.12
N PHE A 34 7.92 3.83 19.38
CA PHE A 34 7.52 4.27 18.05
C PHE A 34 6.02 4.55 18.03
N THR A 35 5.64 5.78 17.71
CA THR A 35 4.25 6.20 17.56
C THR A 35 3.82 5.98 16.12
N VAL A 36 3.01 4.95 15.90
CA VAL A 36 2.68 4.43 14.57
C VAL A 36 1.54 5.23 13.98
N LYS A 37 1.68 5.63 12.73
CA LYS A 37 0.63 6.28 11.93
C LYS A 37 0.62 5.71 10.52
N VAL A 38 -0.45 5.98 9.77
CA VAL A 38 -0.56 5.62 8.36
C VAL A 38 -0.79 6.90 7.56
N ASP A 39 0.06 7.12 6.56
CA ASP A 39 -0.22 8.10 5.50
C ASP A 39 -1.08 7.42 4.43
N LEU A 40 -2.38 7.70 4.44
CA LEU A 40 -3.33 7.15 3.48
C LEU A 40 -3.08 7.61 2.04
N HIS A 41 -2.32 8.68 1.83
CA HIS A 41 -2.08 9.26 0.51
C HIS A 41 -0.72 8.84 -0.09
N ALA A 42 0.09 8.06 0.64
CA ALA A 42 1.41 7.64 0.18
C ALA A 42 1.38 6.55 -0.91
N SER A 43 0.28 5.79 -1.04
CA SER A 43 0.08 4.72 -2.03
C SER A 43 -1.41 4.32 -2.12
N GLU A 44 -1.77 3.31 -2.93
CA GLU A 44 -3.14 2.75 -3.00
C GLU A 44 -3.68 2.38 -1.60
N ARG A 45 -2.85 1.77 -0.76
CA ARG A 45 -3.21 1.29 0.60
C ARG A 45 -2.74 2.21 1.72
N GLY A 46 -1.90 3.19 1.39
CA GLY A 46 -1.17 3.99 2.35
C GLY A 46 0.06 3.27 2.90
N TYR A 47 0.91 4.00 3.61
CA TYR A 47 2.14 3.47 4.22
C TYR A 47 2.25 3.87 5.68
N TYR A 48 2.90 3.02 6.47
CA TYR A 48 3.20 3.38 7.85
C TYR A 48 4.22 4.51 7.89
N TYR A 49 4.16 5.32 8.93
CA TYR A 49 5.28 6.14 9.36
C TYR A 49 5.29 6.17 10.88
N PHE A 50 6.42 6.54 11.46
CA PHE A 50 6.55 6.72 12.90
C PHE A 50 6.88 8.18 13.18
N GLU A 51 6.25 8.78 14.19
CA GLU A 51 6.49 10.19 14.53
C GLU A 51 7.97 10.47 14.81
N GLU A 52 8.65 9.49 15.41
CA GLU A 52 10.07 9.52 15.74
C GLU A 52 10.98 9.54 14.50
N CYS A 53 10.45 9.16 13.33
CA CYS A 53 11.14 9.17 12.04
C CYS A 53 10.71 10.36 11.16
N GLY A 54 9.94 11.30 11.69
CA GLY A 54 9.42 12.43 10.94
C GLY A 54 8.37 12.02 9.91
N LYS A 55 8.48 12.53 8.68
CA LYS A 55 7.49 12.32 7.60
C LYS A 55 7.86 11.18 6.64
N GLN A 56 8.91 10.43 6.91
CA GLN A 56 9.32 9.33 6.05
C GLN A 56 8.30 8.20 6.14
N VAL A 57 7.81 7.74 4.99
CA VAL A 57 6.91 6.59 4.89
C VAL A 57 7.70 5.29 4.77
N ASN A 58 7.21 4.22 5.39
CA ASN A 58 7.87 2.94 5.59
C ASN A 58 9.39 3.07 5.89
N PRO A 59 9.80 3.90 6.87
CA PRO A 59 11.21 4.10 7.17
C PRO A 59 11.89 2.81 7.61
N THR A 60 13.16 2.63 7.28
CA THR A 60 13.96 1.60 7.93
C THR A 60 14.22 2.02 9.37
N ILE A 61 13.71 1.26 10.34
CA ILE A 61 13.91 1.54 11.77
C ILE A 61 14.98 0.64 12.36
N GLY A 62 15.63 1.09 13.43
CA GLY A 62 16.62 0.33 14.17
C GLY A 62 16.10 -0.11 15.55
N MET A 63 16.34 -1.36 15.90
CA MET A 63 16.07 -1.92 17.23
C MET A 63 17.32 -2.57 17.82
N GLU A 64 17.71 -2.13 19.01
CA GLU A 64 18.79 -2.77 19.78
C GLU A 64 18.45 -4.22 20.12
N PHE A 65 19.38 -5.13 19.81
CA PHE A 65 19.22 -6.55 20.08
C PHE A 65 19.02 -6.82 21.59
N GLY A 66 18.00 -7.60 21.93
CA GLY A 66 17.64 -7.95 23.31
C GLY A 66 16.88 -6.87 24.09
N GLU A 67 16.70 -5.68 23.51
CA GLU A 67 15.93 -4.59 24.15
C GLU A 67 14.45 -4.66 23.77
N THR A 68 13.59 -4.16 24.66
CA THR A 68 12.15 -4.07 24.42
C THR A 68 11.80 -2.72 23.80
N TYR A 69 11.08 -2.76 22.68
CA TYR A 69 10.50 -1.59 22.01
C TYR A 69 8.97 -1.61 22.14
N THR A 70 8.36 -0.43 22.24
CA THR A 70 6.89 -0.26 22.25
C THR A 70 6.44 0.48 21.00
N PHE A 71 5.46 -0.08 20.29
CA PHE A 71 4.83 0.51 19.11
C PHE A 71 3.40 0.93 19.46
N ILE A 72 3.11 2.23 19.51
CA ILE A 72 1.81 2.77 19.91
C ILE A 72 0.93 2.97 18.68
N GLN A 73 -0.25 2.36 18.66
CA GLN A 73 -1.28 2.50 17.62
C GLN A 73 -2.52 3.19 18.19
N GLU A 74 -2.47 4.52 18.34
CA GLU A 74 -3.59 5.32 18.87
C GLU A 74 -4.17 6.29 17.83
N ASP A 75 -3.39 6.63 16.82
CA ASP A 75 -3.78 7.60 15.81
C ASP A 75 -4.94 7.04 14.97
N LYS A 76 -5.87 7.91 14.60
CA LYS A 76 -7.04 7.53 13.81
C LYS A 76 -6.68 6.84 12.49
N SER A 77 -5.51 7.16 11.93
CA SER A 77 -4.99 6.52 10.71
C SER A 77 -4.65 5.04 10.90
N ASN A 78 -4.46 4.56 12.13
CA ASN A 78 -4.24 3.13 12.37
C ASN A 78 -5.52 2.30 12.28
N PHE A 79 -6.71 2.89 12.18
CA PHE A 79 -7.96 2.13 12.02
C PHE A 79 -7.84 1.18 10.82
N TRP A 80 -8.17 -0.11 11.00
CA TRP A 80 -7.92 -1.19 10.00
C TRP A 80 -6.46 -1.52 9.65
N HIS A 81 -5.48 -0.94 10.33
CA HIS A 81 -4.07 -1.23 10.12
C HIS A 81 -3.42 -1.84 11.38
N PRO A 82 -3.82 -3.05 11.81
CA PRO A 82 -3.12 -3.73 12.90
C PRO A 82 -1.66 -4.00 12.49
N LEU A 83 -0.72 -3.51 13.29
CA LEU A 83 0.70 -3.71 13.09
C LEU A 83 1.07 -5.16 13.34
N SER A 84 1.93 -5.74 12.51
CA SER A 84 2.47 -7.08 12.69
C SER A 84 3.95 -7.10 12.35
N PHE A 85 4.63 -8.15 12.79
CA PHE A 85 6.08 -8.30 12.64
C PHE A 85 6.44 -9.65 12.05
N ALA A 86 7.47 -9.69 11.22
CA ALA A 86 7.85 -10.89 10.48
C ALA A 86 9.34 -10.97 10.14
N TYR A 87 9.77 -12.17 9.79
CA TYR A 87 11.08 -12.45 9.18
C TYR A 87 11.08 -12.16 7.67
N PHE A 88 9.89 -12.09 7.04
CA PHE A 88 9.73 -11.78 5.62
C PHE A 88 8.70 -10.64 5.41
N PRO A 89 8.92 -9.69 4.48
CA PRO A 89 7.97 -8.62 4.20
C PRO A 89 6.58 -9.15 3.83
N ASP A 90 5.54 -8.58 4.43
CA ASP A 90 4.14 -8.98 4.24
C ASP A 90 3.85 -10.47 4.51
N ALA A 91 4.63 -11.12 5.40
CA ALA A 91 4.61 -12.57 5.62
C ALA A 91 3.21 -13.21 5.63
N HIS A 92 2.24 -12.63 6.34
CA HIS A 92 0.86 -13.15 6.38
C HIS A 92 0.21 -13.29 5.00
N HIS A 93 0.48 -12.35 4.09
CA HIS A 93 -0.16 -12.24 2.77
C HIS A 93 0.50 -13.15 1.73
N VAL A 94 1.79 -13.44 1.90
CA VAL A 94 2.62 -14.19 0.94
C VAL A 94 3.05 -15.57 1.43
N GLY A 95 2.56 -15.98 2.60
CA GLY A 95 2.93 -17.25 3.23
C GLY A 95 4.34 -17.27 3.82
N GLY A 96 4.93 -16.11 4.11
CA GLY A 96 6.24 -16.00 4.76
C GLY A 96 6.19 -16.25 6.27
N ASP A 97 7.35 -16.33 6.89
CA ASP A 97 7.46 -16.55 8.34
C ASP A 97 7.16 -15.26 9.13
N MET A 98 6.10 -15.30 9.93
CA MET A 98 5.74 -14.23 10.89
C MET A 98 6.53 -14.40 12.20
N LEU A 99 6.69 -13.31 12.96
CA LEU A 99 7.16 -13.43 14.34
C LEU A 99 6.03 -14.00 15.21
N GLN A 100 6.11 -15.31 15.47
CA GLN A 100 5.17 -16.05 16.30
C GLN A 100 5.96 -16.94 17.27
N PRO A 101 5.40 -17.27 18.45
CA PRO A 101 6.13 -18.05 19.45
C PRO A 101 6.62 -19.42 18.94
N HIS A 102 5.88 -20.03 18.02
CA HIS A 102 6.19 -21.31 17.39
C HIS A 102 6.94 -21.21 16.04
N VAL A 103 7.42 -20.02 15.63
CA VAL A 103 8.05 -19.81 14.32
C VAL A 103 9.49 -19.31 14.46
N MET A 104 10.43 -20.09 13.96
CA MET A 104 11.80 -19.64 13.68
C MET A 104 11.89 -19.09 12.26
N GLY A 105 12.64 -18.02 12.06
CA GLY A 105 12.87 -17.45 10.73
C GLY A 105 13.74 -18.37 9.87
N GLN A 106 13.13 -19.12 8.97
CA GLN A 106 13.83 -20.05 8.06
C GLN A 106 13.36 -19.94 6.60
N SER A 107 12.12 -19.52 6.38
CA SER A 107 11.46 -19.41 5.09
C SER A 107 11.39 -17.95 4.66
N LEU A 108 12.20 -17.62 3.65
CA LEU A 108 12.18 -16.31 3.01
C LEU A 108 11.22 -16.25 1.81
N THR A 109 10.42 -17.29 1.49
CA THR A 109 9.51 -17.26 0.32
C THR A 109 8.23 -18.09 0.46
N GLY A 110 7.87 -18.57 1.64
CA GLY A 110 6.66 -19.38 1.86
C GLY A 110 6.58 -20.72 1.10
N ALA A 111 7.60 -21.04 0.30
CA ALA A 111 7.73 -22.30 -0.40
C ALA A 111 8.37 -23.33 0.54
N ASN A 112 7.51 -24.02 1.30
CA ASN A 112 7.84 -25.19 2.11
C ASN A 112 8.98 -24.98 3.10
N ALA A 113 8.62 -24.69 4.36
CA ALA A 113 9.43 -25.05 5.51
C ALA A 113 9.64 -26.58 5.50
N VAL A 114 10.62 -27.03 4.71
CA VAL A 114 11.17 -28.37 4.81
C VAL A 114 11.94 -28.39 6.10
N VAL A 115 11.26 -28.86 7.14
CA VAL A 115 11.78 -29.57 8.31
C VAL A 115 13.26 -29.96 8.13
N SER A 116 14.20 -29.11 8.53
CA SER A 116 15.59 -29.53 8.69
C SER A 116 16.44 -28.51 9.44
N ARG A 117 16.30 -28.46 10.76
CA ARG A 117 17.40 -28.37 11.75
C ARG A 117 16.84 -28.27 13.15
N SER A 118 16.12 -29.32 13.54
CA SER A 118 15.58 -29.42 14.89
C SER A 118 16.68 -29.91 15.85
N THR A 119 17.50 -29.00 16.38
CA THR A 119 18.33 -29.28 17.56
C THR A 119 17.47 -29.20 18.82
N GLU A 120 17.90 -29.79 19.94
CA GLU A 120 17.13 -29.81 21.20
C GLU A 120 16.83 -28.39 21.75
N ASP A 121 17.60 -27.38 21.36
CA ASP A 121 17.49 -25.96 21.79
C ASP A 121 16.65 -25.06 20.85
N ASP A 122 15.68 -25.63 20.13
CA ASP A 122 14.83 -24.92 19.18
C ASP A 122 13.64 -24.24 19.87
N CYS A 123 13.59 -22.90 19.81
CA CYS A 123 12.53 -22.09 20.42
C CYS A 123 11.13 -22.38 19.89
N SER A 124 11.01 -22.89 18.65
CA SER A 124 9.70 -23.16 18.02
C SER A 124 9.00 -24.35 18.68
N ARG A 125 9.78 -25.33 19.19
CA ARG A 125 9.25 -26.55 19.80
C ARG A 125 8.54 -26.30 21.12
N ASN A 126 9.03 -25.33 21.87
CA ASN A 126 8.52 -24.99 23.19
C ASN A 126 7.85 -23.61 23.20
N MET A 127 7.57 -23.04 22.03
CA MET A 127 6.85 -21.76 21.85
C MET A 127 7.52 -20.61 22.61
N THR A 128 8.85 -20.50 22.49
CA THR A 128 9.65 -19.46 23.14
C THR A 128 10.34 -18.52 22.15
N CYS A 129 10.10 -18.67 20.84
CA CYS A 129 10.72 -17.78 19.85
C CYS A 129 10.28 -16.34 20.10
N PRO A 130 11.15 -15.33 19.83
CA PRO A 130 10.78 -13.94 20.02
C PRO A 130 9.55 -13.57 19.19
N ALA A 131 8.53 -13.03 19.86
CA ALA A 131 7.29 -12.64 19.23
C ALA A 131 6.73 -11.35 19.84
N PRO A 132 5.99 -10.55 19.06
CA PRO A 132 5.32 -9.36 19.56
C PRO A 132 4.23 -9.71 20.59
N MET A 133 4.16 -8.98 21.70
CA MET A 133 3.10 -9.05 22.69
C MET A 133 2.11 -7.90 22.47
N TYR A 134 0.85 -8.24 22.19
CA TYR A 134 -0.18 -7.27 21.83
C TYR A 134 -0.97 -6.78 23.04
N MET A 135 -1.13 -5.47 23.15
CA MET A 135 -1.71 -4.78 24.30
C MET A 135 -2.94 -3.96 23.90
N LEU A 136 -3.90 -3.86 24.82
CA LEU A 136 -4.95 -2.85 24.78
C LEU A 136 -4.92 -2.06 26.08
N ASN A 137 -4.69 -0.76 25.97
CA ASN A 137 -4.29 0.11 27.07
C ASN A 137 -3.09 -0.53 27.79
N ASP A 138 -3.17 -0.70 29.12
CA ASP A 138 -2.13 -1.37 29.91
C ASP A 138 -2.32 -2.90 30.01
N GLY A 139 -3.36 -3.45 29.38
CA GLY A 139 -3.72 -4.87 29.46
C GLY A 139 -3.09 -5.70 28.35
N TYR A 140 -2.32 -6.73 28.72
CA TYR A 140 -1.84 -7.72 27.77
C TYR A 140 -2.99 -8.63 27.30
N LEU A 141 -3.06 -8.91 25.99
CA LEU A 141 -4.16 -9.64 25.36
C LEU A 141 -3.89 -11.14 25.16
N GLY A 142 -2.66 -11.61 25.44
CA GLY A 142 -2.23 -12.98 25.19
C GLY A 142 -1.86 -13.75 26.46
N ALA A 143 -1.19 -14.88 26.25
CA ALA A 143 -0.66 -15.77 27.28
C ALA A 143 0.82 -16.13 27.09
N TYR A 144 1.41 -15.87 25.91
CA TYR A 144 2.85 -15.97 25.66
C TYR A 144 3.61 -14.81 26.32
N SER A 145 4.85 -15.01 26.76
CA SER A 145 5.74 -13.90 27.13
C SER A 145 7.20 -14.28 26.96
N ASN A 146 7.97 -13.40 26.32
CA ASN A 146 9.44 -13.31 26.42
C ASN A 146 9.90 -11.98 27.04
N ILE A 147 8.99 -11.17 27.57
CA ILE A 147 9.28 -9.86 28.18
C ILE A 147 8.88 -9.93 29.67
N PRO A 148 9.83 -10.24 30.57
CA PRO A 148 9.55 -10.44 31.99
C PRO A 148 8.98 -9.19 32.69
N GLU A 149 9.15 -8.01 32.12
CA GLU A 149 8.59 -6.75 32.61
C GLU A 149 7.08 -6.63 32.37
N ILE A 150 6.51 -7.42 31.46
CA ILE A 150 5.07 -7.43 31.16
C ILE A 150 4.38 -8.60 31.87
N GLU A 151 4.88 -9.82 31.64
CA GLU A 151 4.34 -11.07 32.20
C GLU A 151 5.47 -12.09 32.41
N GLU A 152 5.26 -13.06 33.29
CA GLU A 152 6.23 -14.14 33.53
C GLU A 152 6.60 -14.85 32.22
N VAL A 153 7.90 -15.04 31.96
CA VAL A 153 8.38 -15.72 30.74
C VAL A 153 7.78 -17.12 30.66
N THR A 154 7.18 -17.44 29.52
CA THR A 154 6.38 -18.65 29.35
C THR A 154 7.05 -19.70 28.50
N VAL A 155 6.62 -20.95 28.65
CA VAL A 155 6.95 -22.09 27.79
C VAL A 155 5.66 -22.80 27.40
N ASN A 156 5.58 -23.28 26.16
CA ASN A 156 4.43 -23.95 25.55
C ASN A 156 3.16 -23.08 25.54
N LYS A 157 3.33 -21.77 25.33
CA LYS A 157 2.26 -20.80 25.17
C LYS A 157 2.43 -20.08 23.84
N ASP A 158 1.42 -20.22 22.98
CA ASP A 158 1.50 -19.70 21.61
C ASP A 158 0.73 -18.39 21.40
N ASP A 159 -0.21 -18.09 22.29
CA ASP A 159 -1.08 -16.94 22.14
C ASP A 159 -0.35 -15.65 22.54
N ASN A 160 0.15 -14.91 21.57
CA ASN A 160 0.78 -13.60 21.80
C ASN A 160 -0.21 -12.42 21.83
N GLY A 161 -1.52 -12.70 21.68
CA GLY A 161 -2.59 -11.71 21.70
C GLY A 161 -2.97 -11.16 20.32
N LEU A 162 -2.27 -11.50 19.24
CA LEU A 162 -2.54 -10.98 17.88
C LEU A 162 -4.00 -11.20 17.46
N LYS A 163 -4.53 -12.40 17.69
CA LYS A 163 -5.90 -12.73 17.25
C LYS A 163 -6.96 -11.87 17.93
N THR A 164 -6.78 -11.58 19.21
CA THR A 164 -7.68 -10.68 19.94
C THR A 164 -7.50 -9.26 19.45
N TYR A 165 -6.26 -8.82 19.28
CA TYR A 165 -5.90 -7.48 18.79
C TYR A 165 -6.53 -7.18 17.44
N GLU A 166 -6.29 -8.00 16.42
CA GLU A 166 -6.81 -7.78 15.06
C GLU A 166 -8.36 -7.78 15.01
N ASN A 167 -9.01 -8.62 15.83
CA ASN A 167 -10.47 -8.73 15.83
C ASN A 167 -11.16 -7.42 16.25
N LEU A 168 -10.46 -6.58 17.02
CA LEU A 168 -10.94 -5.27 17.45
C LEU A 168 -10.84 -4.22 16.33
N PHE A 169 -9.92 -4.39 15.36
CA PHE A 169 -9.78 -3.50 14.20
C PHE A 169 -10.89 -3.69 13.16
N PHE A 170 -11.63 -4.81 13.19
CA PHE A 170 -12.82 -5.03 12.36
C PHE A 170 -14.08 -4.27 12.84
N LYS A 171 -14.02 -3.59 14.00
CA LYS A 171 -15.16 -2.81 14.52
C LYS A 171 -15.31 -1.50 13.74
N GLY A 172 -16.45 -0.82 13.91
CA GLY A 172 -16.62 0.52 13.35
C GLY A 172 -15.62 1.50 13.96
N MET A 173 -15.25 2.56 13.22
CA MET A 173 -14.19 3.51 13.64
C MET A 173 -14.46 4.12 15.02
N SER A 174 -15.70 4.51 15.31
CA SER A 174 -16.12 5.02 16.62
C SER A 174 -15.84 4.03 17.73
N THR A 175 -16.33 2.78 17.59
CA THR A 175 -16.10 1.71 18.55
C THR A 175 -14.61 1.41 18.72
N TRP A 176 -13.87 1.31 17.61
CA TRP A 176 -12.42 1.07 17.63
C TRP A 176 -11.69 2.17 18.39
N LYS A 177 -12.00 3.45 18.10
CA LYS A 177 -11.41 4.58 18.81
C LYS A 177 -11.78 4.61 20.29
N GLY A 178 -12.98 4.17 20.63
CA GLY A 178 -13.48 4.06 22.01
C GLY A 178 -12.77 3.01 22.86
N TYR A 179 -12.03 2.06 22.27
CA TYR A 179 -11.26 1.07 23.04
C TYR A 179 -10.02 1.66 23.73
N GLY A 180 -9.51 2.80 23.25
CA GLY A 180 -8.35 3.47 23.80
C GLY A 180 -7.07 3.19 23.02
N THR A 181 -5.95 3.03 23.73
CA THR A 181 -4.61 2.95 23.13
C THR A 181 -4.26 1.50 22.83
N PHE A 182 -4.10 1.17 21.54
CA PHE A 182 -3.51 -0.11 21.16
C PHE A 182 -1.99 0.01 21.16
N SER A 183 -1.28 -1.03 21.57
CA SER A 183 0.18 -1.06 21.39
C SER A 183 0.72 -2.47 21.22
N VAL A 184 1.92 -2.57 20.65
CA VAL A 184 2.66 -3.81 20.50
C VAL A 184 4.01 -3.66 21.18
N LYS A 185 4.39 -4.62 22.02
CA LYS A 185 5.71 -4.66 22.64
C LYS A 185 6.52 -5.78 22.01
N LEU A 186 7.71 -5.45 21.50
CA LEU A 186 8.58 -6.42 20.83
C LEU A 186 9.96 -6.39 21.47
N ARG A 187 10.43 -7.57 21.89
CA ARG A 187 11.81 -7.84 22.27
C ARG A 187 12.31 -8.95 21.37
N PHE A 188 13.46 -8.73 20.72
CA PHE A 188 14.06 -9.70 19.81
C PHE A 188 15.47 -10.08 20.27
N ASP A 189 15.65 -11.33 20.65
CA ASP A 189 16.88 -11.89 21.21
C ASP A 189 17.27 -13.26 20.61
N ASP A 190 16.87 -13.55 19.36
CA ASP A 190 17.31 -14.75 18.65
C ASP A 190 18.70 -14.54 18.01
N GLU A 191 19.73 -15.09 18.66
CA GLU A 191 21.11 -15.05 18.17
C GLU A 191 21.29 -15.77 16.81
N GLN A 192 20.42 -16.72 16.46
CA GLN A 192 20.51 -17.46 15.19
C GLN A 192 20.06 -16.61 14.00
N TYR A 193 19.28 -15.56 14.24
CA TYR A 193 18.73 -14.68 13.21
C TYR A 193 19.33 -13.26 13.23
N VAL A 194 20.32 -13.00 14.09
CA VAL A 194 20.87 -11.65 14.34
C VAL A 194 21.50 -10.97 13.10
N HIS A 195 21.80 -11.73 12.06
CA HIS A 195 22.39 -11.24 10.81
C HIS A 195 21.35 -10.96 9.71
N HIS A 196 20.06 -11.03 10.01
CA HIS A 196 18.98 -10.74 9.07
C HIS A 196 18.10 -9.60 9.59
N ASP A 197 17.37 -8.99 8.67
CA ASP A 197 16.43 -7.92 8.98
C ASP A 197 15.06 -8.49 9.33
N LEU A 198 14.32 -7.75 10.16
CA LEU A 198 12.91 -8.01 10.42
C LEU A 198 12.05 -7.02 9.64
N PHE A 199 10.75 -7.25 9.62
CA PHE A 199 9.80 -6.37 8.96
C PHE A 199 8.65 -6.05 9.90
N TYR A 200 8.22 -4.79 9.89
CA TYR A 200 6.89 -4.42 10.35
C TYR A 200 5.97 -4.30 9.12
N TYR A 201 4.71 -4.67 9.25
CA TYR A 201 3.75 -4.65 8.14
C TYR A 201 2.31 -4.58 8.67
N CYS A 202 1.34 -4.41 7.77
CA CYS A 202 -0.07 -4.42 8.14
C CYS A 202 -0.61 -5.84 8.03
N HIS A 203 -1.25 -6.34 9.09
CA HIS A 203 -1.85 -7.67 9.04
C HIS A 203 -2.97 -7.79 7.99
N PHE A 204 -3.68 -6.70 7.70
CA PHE A 204 -4.82 -6.71 6.78
C PHE A 204 -4.47 -6.30 5.35
N HIS A 205 -3.49 -5.42 5.16
CA HIS A 205 -3.18 -4.87 3.85
C HIS A 205 -1.76 -5.23 3.42
N GLN A 206 -1.65 -5.89 2.28
CA GLN A 206 -0.36 -6.21 1.65
C GLN A 206 0.33 -4.94 1.14
N PHE A 207 1.63 -5.03 0.87
CA PHE A 207 2.48 -3.98 0.30
C PHE A 207 2.74 -2.81 1.25
N MET A 208 2.52 -2.99 2.56
CA MET A 208 2.75 -1.95 3.59
C MET A 208 4.00 -2.23 4.45
N ALA A 209 4.83 -3.19 4.06
CA ALA A 209 5.99 -3.59 4.84
C ALA A 209 7.10 -2.51 4.84
N GLY A 210 7.63 -2.25 6.03
CA GLY A 210 8.90 -1.56 6.21
C GLY A 210 9.88 -2.42 7.00
N ARG A 211 11.15 -1.97 7.04
CA ARG A 211 12.29 -2.76 7.47
C ARG A 211 12.71 -2.41 8.90
N ILE A 212 13.17 -3.41 9.64
CA ILE A 212 13.76 -3.29 10.97
C ILE A 212 15.18 -3.85 10.92
N LYS A 213 16.16 -3.00 11.23
CA LYS A 213 17.56 -3.37 11.43
C LYS A 213 17.80 -3.72 12.90
N LEU A 214 18.43 -4.87 13.15
CA LEU A 214 18.94 -5.20 14.47
C LEU A 214 20.25 -4.47 14.73
N LEU A 215 20.34 -3.83 15.90
CA LEU A 215 21.46 -2.97 16.27
C LEU A 215 22.26 -3.54 17.43
N LYS A 216 23.52 -3.12 17.48
CA LYS A 216 24.39 -3.22 18.65
C LYS A 216 25.09 -1.89 18.85
N ASP A 217 24.91 -1.28 20.01
CA ASP A 217 25.50 0.02 20.35
C ASP A 217 25.13 1.11 19.31
N ARG A 218 23.86 1.08 18.86
CA ARG A 218 23.23 1.94 17.84
C ARG A 218 23.77 1.80 16.42
N VAL A 219 24.55 0.75 16.15
CA VAL A 219 25.08 0.44 14.82
C VAL A 219 24.41 -0.84 14.30
N PRO A 220 23.98 -0.89 13.03
CA PRO A 220 23.48 -2.11 12.41
C PRO A 220 24.44 -3.29 12.60
N ILE A 221 23.91 -4.43 13.05
CA ILE A 221 24.69 -5.68 13.13
C ILE A 221 24.96 -6.20 11.71
N ASN A 222 24.03 -5.96 10.79
CA ASN A 222 24.19 -6.24 9.37
C ASN A 222 23.76 -5.03 8.52
N GLU A 223 24.66 -4.59 7.65
CA GLU A 223 24.41 -3.52 6.68
C GLU A 223 23.57 -4.02 5.48
N LEU A 224 23.63 -5.31 5.15
CA LEU A 224 22.91 -5.86 3.99
C LEU A 224 21.41 -5.87 4.23
N GLU A 225 20.65 -5.46 3.21
CA GLU A 225 19.19 -5.55 3.20
C GLU A 225 18.71 -6.97 2.88
N GLU A 226 18.63 -7.82 3.90
CA GLU A 226 18.28 -9.23 3.72
C GLU A 226 17.17 -9.69 4.67
N PRO A 227 16.06 -10.24 4.14
CA PRO A 227 15.71 -10.36 2.71
C PRO A 227 15.40 -9.00 2.03
N PRO A 228 15.45 -8.94 0.69
CA PRO A 228 14.95 -7.78 -0.05
C PRO A 228 13.42 -7.71 0.00
N LEU A 229 12.85 -6.52 -0.22
CA LEU A 229 11.43 -6.39 -0.54
C LEU A 229 11.15 -7.08 -1.89
N TYR A 230 10.02 -7.78 -1.99
CA TYR A 230 9.62 -8.49 -3.21
C TYR A 230 8.78 -7.63 -4.18
N TYR A 231 8.58 -6.36 -3.83
CA TYR A 231 7.84 -5.38 -4.60
C TYR A 231 8.54 -4.03 -4.52
N GLU A 232 8.31 -3.20 -5.53
CA GLU A 232 8.72 -1.81 -5.52
C GLU A 232 7.66 -0.98 -4.77
N ARG A 233 8.13 -0.03 -3.96
CA ARG A 233 7.22 0.91 -3.29
C ARG A 233 6.61 1.83 -4.34
N GLU A 234 5.31 1.99 -4.20
CA GLU A 234 4.50 2.91 -4.97
C GLU A 234 4.72 4.34 -4.48
N SER A 235 4.59 5.31 -5.39
CA SER A 235 4.57 6.73 -5.04
C SER A 235 3.53 7.43 -5.91
N PRO A 236 2.73 8.35 -5.36
CA PRO A 236 1.73 9.08 -6.14
C PRO A 236 2.43 9.96 -7.19
N GLY A 237 1.83 10.08 -8.37
CA GLY A 237 2.24 11.09 -9.33
C GLY A 237 1.75 12.49 -8.94
N GLU A 238 2.17 13.51 -9.68
CA GLU A 238 1.85 14.92 -9.37
C GLU A 238 0.34 15.18 -9.31
N PHE A 239 -0.43 14.58 -10.23
CA PHE A 239 -1.89 14.72 -10.21
C PHE A 239 -2.51 14.04 -8.98
N ASP A 240 -2.01 12.87 -8.63
CA ASP A 240 -2.46 12.12 -7.47
C ASP A 240 -2.12 12.82 -6.14
N GLU A 241 -0.94 13.44 -6.03
CA GLU A 241 -0.56 14.24 -4.85
C GLU A 241 -1.50 15.43 -4.61
N MET A 242 -1.89 16.10 -5.70
CA MET A 242 -2.87 17.19 -5.68
C MET A 242 -4.25 16.69 -5.25
N CYS A 243 -4.74 15.61 -5.87
CA CYS A 243 -6.06 15.05 -5.60
C CYS A 243 -6.13 14.25 -4.27
N GLY A 244 -4.99 13.85 -3.71
CA GLY A 244 -4.92 12.91 -2.60
C GLY A 244 -5.32 11.48 -2.99
N THR A 245 -5.07 11.09 -4.24
CA THR A 245 -5.48 9.82 -4.84
C THR A 245 -4.26 8.95 -5.17
N TYR A 246 -4.48 7.85 -5.89
CA TYR A 246 -3.41 7.05 -6.46
C TYR A 246 -3.82 6.42 -7.79
N GLY A 247 -2.91 6.44 -8.77
CA GLY A 247 -3.02 5.74 -10.04
C GLY A 247 -3.88 6.46 -11.08
N LEU A 248 -4.04 7.79 -11.00
CA LEU A 248 -4.97 8.53 -11.86
C LEU A 248 -4.32 9.33 -13.00
N ASP A 249 -2.99 9.47 -13.03
CA ASP A 249 -2.29 10.31 -14.02
C ASP A 249 -2.70 10.02 -15.47
N ALA A 250 -2.87 8.74 -15.83
CA ALA A 250 -3.20 8.30 -17.18
C ALA A 250 -4.69 8.47 -17.54
N PHE A 251 -5.55 8.83 -16.58
CA PHE A 251 -7.01 8.83 -16.73
C PHE A 251 -7.62 10.23 -16.71
N GLN A 252 -6.78 11.27 -16.72
CA GLN A 252 -7.24 12.65 -16.88
C GLN A 252 -7.97 12.85 -18.21
N LEU A 253 -9.02 13.68 -18.19
CA LEU A 253 -9.77 14.01 -19.40
C LEU A 253 -9.06 15.11 -20.21
N PRO A 254 -9.13 15.07 -21.56
CA PRO A 254 -9.86 14.09 -22.37
C PRO A 254 -9.12 12.74 -22.48
N HIS A 255 -9.86 11.64 -22.37
CA HIS A 255 -9.35 10.28 -22.54
C HIS A 255 -10.18 9.51 -23.60
N PRO A 256 -9.58 8.78 -24.57
CA PRO A 256 -10.32 8.16 -25.68
C PRO A 256 -11.39 7.14 -25.28
N GLN A 257 -11.22 6.50 -24.13
CA GLN A 257 -12.13 5.45 -23.63
C GLN A 257 -13.10 5.95 -22.57
N CYS A 258 -13.19 7.27 -22.37
CA CYS A 258 -14.04 7.88 -21.36
C CYS A 258 -14.95 8.94 -22.00
N PRO A 259 -16.16 9.16 -21.43
CA PRO A 259 -16.93 10.38 -21.69
C PRO A 259 -16.08 11.64 -21.54
N ARG A 260 -16.49 12.72 -22.21
CA ARG A 260 -15.79 14.01 -22.13
C ARG A 260 -15.86 14.68 -20.76
N THR A 261 -16.85 14.30 -19.95
CA THR A 261 -17.14 14.88 -18.64
C THR A 261 -17.97 13.88 -17.85
N PHE A 262 -17.64 13.71 -16.56
CA PHE A 262 -18.49 13.01 -15.59
C PHE A 262 -19.15 14.01 -14.63
N VAL A 263 -18.43 15.08 -14.24
CA VAL A 263 -18.94 16.14 -13.37
C VAL A 263 -19.39 17.36 -14.18
N CYS A 264 -20.70 17.57 -14.28
CA CYS A 264 -21.28 18.70 -15.03
C CYS A 264 -21.21 20.03 -14.26
N ASP A 265 -20.98 21.11 -15.00
CA ASP A 265 -21.12 22.51 -14.57
C ASP A 265 -20.39 22.90 -13.24
N PRO A 266 -19.11 22.52 -13.01
CA PRO A 266 -18.39 22.96 -11.82
C PRO A 266 -18.12 24.46 -11.84
N ASP A 267 -18.42 25.14 -10.73
CA ASP A 267 -17.99 26.52 -10.53
C ASP A 267 -16.47 26.61 -10.26
N ASP A 268 -15.92 27.82 -10.27
CA ASP A 268 -14.47 28.06 -10.09
C ASP A 268 -13.89 27.46 -8.80
N SER A 269 -14.70 27.32 -7.75
CA SER A 269 -14.25 26.76 -6.47
C SER A 269 -14.20 25.23 -6.46
N MET A 270 -14.92 24.58 -7.37
CA MET A 270 -15.04 23.13 -7.45
C MET A 270 -14.31 22.50 -8.64
N LYS A 271 -13.72 23.29 -9.53
CA LYS A 271 -13.05 22.79 -10.75
C LYS A 271 -11.96 21.76 -10.48
N ASP A 272 -11.09 22.01 -9.50
CA ASP A 272 -9.98 21.10 -9.22
C ASP A 272 -10.50 19.77 -8.65
N PHE A 273 -11.41 19.82 -7.68
CA PHE A 273 -12.03 18.61 -7.13
C PHE A 273 -12.84 17.85 -8.18
N ALA A 274 -13.59 18.57 -9.03
CA ALA A 274 -14.32 17.98 -10.15
C ALA A 274 -13.38 17.27 -11.13
N SER A 275 -12.20 17.84 -11.41
CA SER A 275 -11.20 17.20 -12.28
C SER A 275 -10.64 15.91 -11.69
N CYS A 276 -10.47 15.85 -10.36
CA CYS A 276 -10.11 14.63 -9.65
C CYS A 276 -11.19 13.54 -9.81
N ILE A 277 -12.47 13.91 -9.64
CA ILE A 277 -13.61 12.99 -9.82
C ILE A 277 -13.72 12.52 -11.28
N ASP A 278 -13.51 13.40 -12.26
CA ASP A 278 -13.50 13.03 -13.67
C ASP A 278 -12.43 11.98 -14.00
N ALA A 279 -11.22 12.11 -13.43
CA ALA A 279 -10.14 11.14 -13.64
C ALA A 279 -10.42 9.80 -12.93
N MET A 280 -10.98 9.86 -11.72
CA MET A 280 -11.45 8.72 -10.94
C MET A 280 -12.50 7.90 -11.69
N ASP A 281 -13.54 8.55 -12.20
CA ASP A 281 -14.60 7.89 -12.95
C ASP A 281 -14.11 7.40 -14.31
N CYS A 282 -13.17 8.11 -14.95
CA CYS A 282 -12.52 7.60 -16.15
C CYS A 282 -11.71 6.33 -15.87
N HIS A 283 -10.93 6.29 -14.78
CA HIS A 283 -10.21 5.09 -14.35
C HIS A 283 -11.17 3.92 -14.09
N MET A 284 -12.31 4.17 -13.43
CA MET A 284 -13.33 3.15 -13.20
C MET A 284 -13.93 2.63 -14.51
N VAL A 285 -14.37 3.52 -15.40
CA VAL A 285 -14.96 3.13 -16.69
C VAL A 285 -13.95 2.36 -17.52
N TYR A 286 -12.71 2.83 -17.59
CA TYR A 286 -11.63 2.14 -18.27
C TYR A 286 -11.43 0.72 -17.72
N GLY A 287 -11.22 0.59 -16.40
CA GLY A 287 -10.93 -0.70 -15.77
C GLY A 287 -12.12 -1.67 -15.77
N MET A 288 -13.35 -1.17 -15.69
CA MET A 288 -14.57 -2.00 -15.76
C MET A 288 -14.93 -2.40 -17.19
N THR A 289 -14.30 -1.80 -18.21
CA THR A 289 -14.51 -2.18 -19.60
C THR A 289 -13.64 -3.38 -19.94
N THR A 290 -14.15 -4.57 -19.59
CA THR A 290 -13.41 -5.83 -19.67
C THR A 290 -13.93 -6.74 -20.78
N LYS A 291 -13.06 -7.66 -21.25
CA LYS A 291 -13.44 -8.86 -21.98
C LYS A 291 -13.98 -9.91 -20.99
N VAL A 292 -14.32 -11.08 -21.52
CA VAL A 292 -14.67 -12.28 -20.74
C VAL A 292 -13.72 -13.41 -21.14
N SER A 293 -12.44 -13.09 -21.35
CA SER A 293 -11.42 -14.02 -21.87
C SER A 293 -11.20 -15.21 -20.94
N SER A 294 -11.38 -14.98 -19.64
CA SER A 294 -11.25 -16.00 -18.58
C SER A 294 -12.44 -16.97 -18.52
N GLY A 295 -13.53 -16.70 -19.24
CA GLY A 295 -14.65 -17.63 -19.46
C GLY A 295 -15.48 -18.00 -18.22
N THR A 296 -15.39 -17.23 -17.12
CA THR A 296 -16.18 -17.47 -15.90
C THR A 296 -16.82 -16.19 -15.39
N GLU A 297 -18.02 -16.32 -14.79
CA GLU A 297 -18.72 -15.22 -14.13
C GLU A 297 -17.95 -14.67 -12.95
N LEU A 298 -17.22 -15.54 -12.23
CA LEU A 298 -16.37 -15.14 -11.12
C LEU A 298 -15.23 -14.22 -11.60
N ALA A 299 -14.51 -14.61 -12.66
CA ALA A 299 -13.43 -13.78 -13.20
C ALA A 299 -13.94 -12.42 -13.68
N LEU A 300 -15.07 -12.42 -14.41
CA LEU A 300 -15.70 -11.18 -14.88
C LEU A 300 -16.08 -10.26 -13.71
N PHE A 301 -16.66 -10.82 -12.64
CA PHE A 301 -16.96 -10.06 -11.43
C PHE A 301 -15.69 -9.45 -10.82
N LEU A 302 -14.63 -10.23 -10.66
CA LEU A 302 -13.37 -9.77 -10.04
C LEU A 302 -12.70 -8.67 -10.86
N HIS A 303 -12.60 -8.85 -12.18
CA HIS A 303 -11.99 -7.88 -13.09
C HIS A 303 -12.73 -6.53 -13.11
N GLN A 304 -14.05 -6.53 -12.89
CA GLN A 304 -14.83 -5.29 -12.82
C GLN A 304 -14.93 -4.71 -11.40
N MET A 305 -14.96 -5.55 -10.37
CA MET A 305 -15.16 -5.09 -9.00
C MET A 305 -13.89 -4.50 -8.39
N ILE A 306 -12.70 -4.94 -8.81
CA ILE A 306 -11.42 -4.34 -8.40
C ILE A 306 -11.35 -2.85 -8.79
N PRO A 307 -11.49 -2.44 -10.06
CA PRO A 307 -11.45 -1.02 -10.44
C PRO A 307 -12.63 -0.23 -9.87
N HIS A 308 -13.81 -0.85 -9.70
CA HIS A 308 -14.92 -0.23 -8.98
C HIS A 308 -14.54 0.13 -7.53
N HIS A 309 -13.88 -0.79 -6.81
CA HIS A 309 -13.44 -0.53 -5.44
C HIS A 309 -12.31 0.51 -5.39
N GLN A 310 -11.36 0.46 -6.34
CA GLN A 310 -10.30 1.46 -6.44
C GLN A 310 -10.86 2.88 -6.64
N ASN A 311 -11.93 3.03 -7.43
CA ASN A 311 -12.61 4.30 -7.59
C ASN A 311 -13.20 4.82 -6.27
N ALA A 312 -13.93 3.97 -5.54
CA ALA A 312 -14.51 4.34 -4.24
C ALA A 312 -13.44 4.71 -3.21
N VAL A 313 -12.30 4.00 -3.19
CA VAL A 313 -11.14 4.34 -2.37
C VAL A 313 -10.62 5.73 -2.73
N ASN A 314 -10.38 6.01 -4.02
CA ASN A 314 -9.86 7.31 -4.46
C ASN A 314 -10.83 8.47 -4.16
N MET A 315 -12.13 8.29 -4.37
CA MET A 315 -13.14 9.28 -3.99
C MET A 315 -13.12 9.57 -2.48
N ALA A 316 -13.01 8.52 -1.67
CA ALA A 316 -12.97 8.68 -0.23
C ALA A 316 -11.70 9.40 0.24
N LYS A 317 -10.54 9.06 -0.34
CA LYS A 317 -9.28 9.74 -0.06
C LYS A 317 -9.30 11.20 -0.50
N ALA A 318 -9.80 11.51 -1.69
CA ALA A 318 -9.87 12.89 -2.15
C ALA A 318 -10.72 13.78 -1.23
N LEU A 319 -11.83 13.26 -0.72
CA LEU A 319 -12.63 14.00 0.26
C LEU A 319 -11.90 14.18 1.61
N LEU A 320 -11.16 13.16 2.07
CA LEU A 320 -10.30 13.29 3.26
C LEU A 320 -9.19 14.33 3.06
N LYS A 321 -8.57 14.37 1.88
CA LYS A 321 -7.53 15.33 1.48
C LYS A 321 -8.05 16.77 1.44
N ALA A 322 -9.28 16.96 0.97
CA ALA A 322 -9.91 18.27 0.85
C ALA A 322 -10.13 18.98 2.21
N GLY A 323 -10.09 18.25 3.32
CA GLY A 323 -10.03 18.82 4.67
C GLY A 323 -11.35 19.41 5.19
N PHE A 324 -12.49 19.11 4.56
CA PHE A 324 -13.81 19.66 4.91
C PHE A 324 -14.55 18.91 6.03
N LEU A 325 -13.87 18.07 6.81
CA LEU A 325 -14.47 17.24 7.85
C LEU A 325 -13.91 17.60 9.24
N PRO A 326 -14.40 18.69 9.85
CA PRO A 326 -14.06 19.02 11.23
C PRO A 326 -14.70 18.00 12.17
N CYS A 327 -13.91 17.03 12.64
CA CYS A 327 -14.31 16.12 13.70
C CYS A 327 -13.30 16.20 14.83
N GLU A 328 -13.77 16.62 16.02
CA GLU A 328 -12.95 16.71 17.22
C GLU A 328 -12.88 15.37 17.97
N ASP A 329 -13.96 14.58 17.91
CA ASP A 329 -14.09 13.31 18.64
C ASP A 329 -14.76 12.24 17.76
N LEU A 330 -13.96 11.31 17.24
CA LEU A 330 -14.42 10.21 16.39
C LEU A 330 -15.33 9.19 17.11
N THR A 331 -15.47 9.28 18.44
CA THR A 331 -16.42 8.45 19.20
C THR A 331 -17.83 9.06 19.21
N ASN A 332 -17.99 10.30 18.73
CA ASN A 332 -19.28 10.95 18.60
C ASN A 332 -20.02 10.50 17.33
N GLU A 333 -20.92 9.54 17.49
CA GLU A 333 -21.74 9.00 16.40
C GLU A 333 -22.94 9.88 16.01
N GLU A 334 -23.15 11.01 16.70
CA GLU A 334 -24.23 11.96 16.40
C GLU A 334 -23.75 13.14 15.54
N ASP A 335 -22.45 13.43 15.53
CA ASP A 335 -21.86 14.48 14.70
C ASP A 335 -21.72 13.99 13.23
N PRO A 336 -22.39 14.65 12.27
CA PRO A 336 -22.35 14.22 10.87
C PRO A 336 -20.94 14.24 10.26
N TYR A 337 -20.05 15.13 10.69
CA TYR A 337 -18.68 15.18 10.20
C TYR A 337 -17.84 14.03 10.75
N CYS A 338 -18.04 13.65 12.02
CA CYS A 338 -17.41 12.48 12.60
C CYS A 338 -17.91 11.18 11.99
N VAL A 339 -19.23 11.06 11.75
CA VAL A 339 -19.82 9.94 11.03
C VAL A 339 -19.24 9.82 9.62
N MET A 340 -19.16 10.94 8.89
CA MET A 340 -18.59 10.93 7.54
C MET A 340 -17.09 10.61 7.54
N GLN A 341 -16.31 11.16 8.47
CA GLN A 341 -14.89 10.81 8.58
C GLN A 341 -14.73 9.32 8.88
N GLY A 342 -15.49 8.78 9.83
CA GLY A 342 -15.56 7.35 10.13
C GLY A 342 -15.86 6.48 8.92
N LEU A 343 -16.86 6.87 8.13
CA LEU A 343 -17.26 6.19 6.90
C LEU A 343 -16.15 6.22 5.85
N LEU A 344 -15.49 7.36 5.64
CA LEU A 344 -14.44 7.49 4.61
C LEU A 344 -13.21 6.65 4.94
N TYR A 345 -12.73 6.68 6.18
CA TYR A 345 -11.68 5.75 6.62
C TYR A 345 -12.11 4.29 6.46
N GLY A 346 -13.37 3.97 6.78
CA GLY A 346 -13.96 2.66 6.53
C GLY A 346 -13.96 2.26 5.05
N ILE A 347 -14.34 3.16 4.14
CA ILE A 347 -14.32 2.92 2.69
C ILE A 347 -12.90 2.66 2.21
N VAL A 348 -11.96 3.55 2.55
CA VAL A 348 -10.56 3.43 2.12
C VAL A 348 -9.98 2.09 2.56
N ASN A 349 -10.14 1.73 3.84
CA ASN A 349 -9.41 0.60 4.38
C ASN A 349 -10.10 -0.73 4.09
N ARG A 350 -11.43 -0.79 4.18
CA ARG A 350 -12.16 -2.02 3.90
C ARG A 350 -12.18 -2.38 2.42
N GLN A 351 -12.37 -1.41 1.53
CA GLN A 351 -12.35 -1.71 0.10
C GLN A 351 -10.94 -2.06 -0.38
N ASN A 352 -9.89 -1.47 0.19
CA ASN A 352 -8.51 -1.94 -0.06
C ASN A 352 -8.27 -3.38 0.41
N PHE A 353 -8.85 -3.78 1.55
CA PHE A 353 -8.81 -5.18 2.01
C PHE A 353 -9.54 -6.12 1.02
N GLU A 354 -10.73 -5.72 0.58
CA GLU A 354 -11.53 -6.47 -0.41
C GLU A 354 -10.82 -6.56 -1.78
N ILE A 355 -10.16 -5.50 -2.24
CA ILE A 355 -9.28 -5.52 -3.43
C ILE A 355 -8.17 -6.57 -3.29
N GLY A 356 -7.53 -6.65 -2.12
CA GLY A 356 -6.52 -7.67 -1.83
C GLY A 356 -7.07 -9.09 -1.92
N ILE A 357 -8.23 -9.34 -1.31
CA ILE A 357 -8.93 -10.63 -1.42
C ILE A 357 -9.22 -10.99 -2.88
N MET A 358 -9.81 -10.06 -3.64
CA MET A 358 -10.16 -10.30 -5.05
C MET A 358 -8.91 -10.59 -5.90
N SER A 359 -7.82 -9.86 -5.68
CA SER A 359 -6.54 -10.07 -6.36
C SER A 359 -5.95 -11.44 -6.04
N ASN A 360 -6.02 -11.88 -4.77
CA ASN A 360 -5.56 -13.20 -4.35
C ASN A 360 -6.40 -14.33 -4.97
N VAL A 361 -7.71 -14.14 -5.14
CA VAL A 361 -8.55 -15.11 -5.85
C VAL A 361 -8.15 -15.22 -7.32
N LEU A 362 -7.90 -14.10 -8.02
CA LEU A 362 -7.40 -14.13 -9.40
C LEU A 362 -6.06 -14.88 -9.49
N ALA A 363 -5.13 -14.58 -8.59
CA ALA A 363 -3.82 -15.25 -8.54
C ALA A 363 -3.93 -16.76 -8.27
N ALA A 364 -4.76 -17.16 -7.30
CA ALA A 364 -4.98 -18.57 -6.96
C ALA A 364 -5.61 -19.37 -8.12
N MET A 365 -6.39 -18.70 -8.97
CA MET A 365 -6.98 -19.28 -10.18
C MET A 365 -6.05 -19.20 -11.40
N ASN A 366 -4.84 -18.64 -11.25
CA ASN A 366 -3.89 -18.38 -12.33
C ASN A 366 -4.51 -17.56 -13.48
N LEU A 367 -5.30 -16.55 -13.11
CA LEU A 367 -5.94 -15.61 -14.03
C LEU A 367 -5.16 -14.28 -14.05
N PRO A 368 -5.20 -13.54 -15.17
CA PRO A 368 -4.56 -12.24 -15.24
C PRO A 368 -5.23 -11.25 -14.28
N ARG A 369 -4.49 -10.25 -13.81
CA ARG A 369 -5.02 -9.19 -12.94
C ARG A 369 -6.05 -8.30 -13.65
N MET A 370 -5.87 -8.11 -14.95
CA MET A 370 -6.72 -7.28 -15.82
C MET A 370 -7.18 -8.10 -17.03
N ASP A 371 -8.36 -7.78 -17.58
CA ASP A 371 -8.87 -8.37 -18.83
C ASP A 371 -9.46 -7.27 -19.71
N ASP A 372 -8.66 -6.27 -20.05
CA ASP A 372 -9.12 -5.02 -20.64
C ASP A 372 -9.71 -5.19 -22.07
N CYS A 373 -10.76 -4.40 -22.34
CA CYS A 373 -11.40 -4.24 -23.63
C CYS A 373 -11.33 -2.77 -24.06
N GLU A 374 -10.53 -2.47 -25.10
CA GLU A 374 -10.44 -1.12 -25.63
C GLU A 374 -11.71 -0.73 -26.38
N VAL A 375 -12.43 0.27 -25.87
CA VAL A 375 -13.66 0.81 -26.46
C VAL A 375 -13.54 2.32 -26.54
N GLU A 376 -13.44 2.87 -27.76
CA GLU A 376 -13.48 4.31 -27.95
C GLU A 376 -14.88 4.85 -27.66
N VAL A 377 -14.97 5.78 -26.70
CA VAL A 377 -16.21 6.48 -26.38
C VAL A 377 -16.26 7.73 -27.26
N GLY A 378 -16.65 7.53 -28.52
CA GLY A 378 -16.75 8.61 -29.49
C GLY A 378 -17.79 9.67 -29.10
N ASP A 379 -17.51 10.94 -29.44
CA ASP A 379 -18.49 12.01 -29.45
C ASP A 379 -19.44 11.84 -30.64
N PRO A 380 -20.74 11.53 -30.43
CA PRO A 380 -21.70 11.46 -31.52
C PRO A 380 -21.84 12.79 -32.28
N GLU A 381 -21.56 13.95 -31.65
CA GLU A 381 -21.56 15.24 -32.33
C GLU A 381 -20.34 15.46 -33.23
N GLY A 382 -19.18 14.95 -32.83
CA GLY A 382 -17.94 14.97 -33.60
C GLY A 382 -18.01 14.08 -34.84
N GLN A 383 -18.60 12.89 -34.72
CA GLN A 383 -18.88 12.03 -35.87
C GLN A 383 -19.93 12.65 -36.81
N SER A 384 -20.97 13.27 -36.27
CA SER A 384 -21.98 14.03 -37.05
C SER A 384 -21.37 15.24 -37.76
N ARG A 385 -20.48 16.01 -37.12
CA ARG A 385 -19.75 17.13 -37.75
C ARG A 385 -18.79 16.67 -38.82
N ALA A 386 -18.05 15.60 -38.60
CA ALA A 386 -17.14 15.03 -39.59
C ALA A 386 -17.91 14.51 -40.82
N LEU A 387 -19.01 13.78 -40.61
CA LEU A 387 -19.90 13.33 -41.68
C LEU A 387 -20.55 14.50 -42.44
N ARG A 388 -20.99 15.56 -41.73
CA ARG A 388 -21.55 16.77 -42.37
C ARG A 388 -20.48 17.55 -43.15
N SER A 389 -19.26 17.64 -42.64
CA SER A 389 -18.11 18.29 -43.30
C SER A 389 -17.66 17.54 -44.55
N MET A 390 -17.58 16.21 -44.48
CA MET A 390 -17.28 15.35 -45.64
C MET A 390 -18.40 15.43 -46.70
N ALA A 391 -19.66 15.47 -46.30
CA ALA A 391 -20.79 15.65 -47.23
C ALA A 391 -20.79 17.03 -47.92
N THR A 392 -20.40 18.11 -47.21
CA THR A 392 -20.28 19.45 -47.82
C THR A 392 -19.09 19.55 -48.76
N THR A 393 -17.98 18.87 -48.45
CA THR A 393 -16.79 18.83 -49.30
C THR A 393 -17.03 18.01 -50.58
N ALA A 394 -17.76 16.89 -50.48
CA ALA A 394 -18.17 16.09 -51.63
C ALA A 394 -19.18 16.83 -52.54
N ALA A 395 -20.13 17.58 -51.97
CA ALA A 395 -21.05 18.41 -52.75
C ALA A 395 -20.32 19.55 -53.49
N GLY A 396 -19.32 20.18 -52.86
CA GLY A 396 -18.50 21.22 -53.49
C GLY A 396 -17.63 20.69 -54.64
N ALA A 397 -17.10 19.47 -54.52
CA ALA A 397 -16.31 18.82 -55.58
C ALA A 397 -17.15 18.45 -56.81
N ILE A 398 -18.41 18.02 -56.61
CA ILE A 398 -19.33 17.67 -57.71
C ILE A 398 -19.77 18.93 -58.48
N PHE A 399 -20.00 20.06 -57.79
CA PHE A 399 -20.34 21.32 -58.47
C PHE A 399 -19.13 21.96 -59.18
N GLY A 400 -17.91 21.81 -58.65
CA GLY A 400 -16.69 22.30 -59.29
C GLY A 400 -16.34 21.58 -60.59
N ALA A 401 -16.61 20.27 -60.67
CA ALA A 401 -16.37 19.48 -61.88
C ALA A 401 -17.39 19.74 -63.01
N ALA A 402 -18.61 20.15 -62.67
CA ALA A 402 -19.64 20.50 -63.65
C ALA A 402 -19.43 21.88 -64.31
N MET A 403 -18.61 22.74 -63.71
CA MET A 403 -18.37 24.12 -64.19
C MET A 403 -17.13 24.28 -65.08
N GLN A 404 -16.36 23.21 -65.29
CA GLN A 404 -15.23 23.15 -66.24
C GLN A 404 -15.57 22.47 -67.57
N ALA A 405 -16.85 22.15 -67.80
CA ALA A 405 -17.35 21.46 -69.00
C ALA A 405 -18.31 22.31 -69.84
N PHE A 406 -18.22 23.64 -69.78
CA PHE A 406 -18.89 24.58 -70.69
C PHE A 406 -17.92 25.61 -71.26
#